data_AF-A0A3A8KZ67-F1
#
_entry.id   AF-A0A3A8KZ67-F1
#
_cell.length_a   1.000
_cell.length_b   1.000
_cell.length_c   1.000
_cell.angle_alpha   90.00
_cell.angle_beta   90.00
_cell.angle_gamma   90.00
#
_symmetry.space_group_name_H-M   'P 1'
#
loop_
_entity.id
_entity.type
_entity.pdbx_description
1 polymer ?
#
loop_
_entity_poly.entity_id
_entity_poly.type
_entity_poly.pdbx_seq_one_letter_code
_entity_poly.pdbx_strand_id
1 'polypeptide(L)'
;MRVHRAVALLLLVWLTGCASGRVVRLETGQGPPVVFTPHNDEAGRVEVERREFKAAVARLARGVRLPANPEQAARLLMGVDARGGTYLFDPRTRRMTPLEGASLASDMPPAEVELTRAYLRWCEHTGRKGDCLRLLAESPTVTGDGRYALAMAMAQGVVLEEMLDAFKGMADPHAALSAALWTMTLYLVLWSVPEPVSKGLAAVMTATAIVYLGVDTFWTLIAGFKLLVEEADRATTFDELRDAGERYGKVMGRNAARAFALLATVAVGNTAAGFASKVPTLPGSAQAAALSGGRAGIRLAAVGEVGAVAVSGEAITVALAPNAVAMTAQAMGGAAAAPVDAKGHDHHIATNKWWKSTNNDGPWSPEFQKIFDKAGMSLDDPANIVHVKGHKGPHPLAYHERIFERLTDATRGCRTMQQCREALTAELLKLGQEIATPGTKLNRLVTGN
;
A
#
# COMPACT_ATOMS: atom_id res chain seq x y z
N MET A 1 44.69 -12.89 -34.88
CA MET A 1 43.77 -11.72 -34.89
C MET A 1 42.27 -12.04 -34.98
N ARG A 2 41.83 -13.22 -35.47
CA ARG A 2 40.39 -13.55 -35.55
C ARG A 2 39.77 -14.09 -34.24
N VAL A 3 40.54 -14.80 -33.42
CA VAL A 3 40.05 -15.39 -32.15
C VAL A 3 39.82 -14.35 -31.06
N HIS A 4 40.70 -13.36 -30.92
CA HIS A 4 40.53 -12.28 -29.94
C HIS A 4 39.33 -11.36 -30.23
N ARG A 5 38.95 -11.20 -31.50
CA ARG A 5 37.73 -10.45 -31.88
C ARG A 5 36.45 -11.22 -31.56
N ALA A 6 36.46 -12.55 -31.71
CA ALA A 6 35.33 -13.40 -31.35
C ALA A 6 35.11 -13.47 -29.83
N VAL A 7 36.19 -13.54 -29.04
CA VAL A 7 36.12 -13.51 -27.57
C VAL A 7 35.67 -12.14 -27.06
N ALA A 8 36.10 -11.04 -27.68
CA ALA A 8 35.64 -9.69 -27.32
C ALA A 8 34.14 -9.47 -27.66
N LEU A 9 33.65 -10.02 -28.78
CA LEU A 9 32.23 -9.98 -29.14
C LEU A 9 31.35 -10.84 -28.23
N LEU A 10 31.85 -12.00 -27.78
CA LEU A 10 31.15 -12.84 -26.78
C LEU A 10 31.13 -12.20 -25.39
N LEU A 11 32.18 -11.47 -24.99
CA LEU A 11 32.20 -10.70 -23.74
C LEU A 11 31.30 -9.45 -23.80
N LEU A 12 31.13 -8.82 -24.96
CA LEU A 12 30.19 -7.71 -25.16
C LEU A 12 28.72 -8.14 -25.03
N VAL A 13 28.37 -9.36 -25.43
CA VAL A 13 27.02 -9.93 -25.22
C VAL A 13 26.74 -10.25 -23.75
N TRP A 14 27.78 -10.48 -22.94
CA TRP A 14 27.66 -10.67 -21.48
C TRP A 14 27.70 -9.35 -20.68
N LEU A 15 28.13 -8.25 -21.31
CA LEU A 15 28.13 -6.90 -20.70
C LEU A 15 26.83 -6.13 -20.94
N THR A 16 25.99 -6.59 -21.87
CA THR A 16 24.55 -6.28 -21.85
C THR A 16 23.84 -7.33 -21.01
N GLY A 17 24.14 -7.38 -19.71
CA GLY A 17 23.20 -7.99 -18.78
C GLY A 17 21.88 -7.28 -18.99
N CYS A 18 20.86 -7.99 -19.49
CA CYS A 18 19.49 -7.52 -19.38
C CYS A 18 19.24 -7.33 -17.89
N ALA A 19 19.39 -6.10 -17.40
CA ALA A 19 18.75 -5.69 -16.17
C ALA A 19 17.25 -5.74 -16.48
N SER A 20 16.66 -6.92 -16.32
CA SER A 20 15.23 -7.11 -16.31
C SER A 20 14.71 -6.26 -15.16
N GLY A 21 14.35 -5.01 -15.43
CA GLY A 21 13.69 -4.19 -14.43
C GLY A 21 12.43 -4.93 -13.99
N ARG A 22 12.14 -4.92 -12.68
CA ARG A 22 10.83 -5.37 -12.19
C ARG A 22 9.76 -4.62 -12.96
N VAL A 23 8.67 -5.28 -13.34
CA VAL A 23 7.59 -4.62 -14.10
C VAL A 23 6.26 -4.75 -13.38
N VAL A 24 5.45 -3.69 -13.44
CA VAL A 24 4.06 -3.71 -13.01
C VAL A 24 3.19 -3.74 -14.26
N ARG A 25 2.33 -4.77 -14.38
CA ARG A 25 1.37 -4.90 -15.48
C ARG A 25 -0.01 -4.59 -14.96
N LEU A 26 -0.65 -3.56 -15.50
CA LEU A 26 -2.02 -3.20 -15.16
C LEU A 26 -2.96 -3.82 -16.19
N GLU A 27 -3.75 -4.79 -15.75
CA GLU A 27 -4.81 -5.40 -16.53
C GLU A 27 -6.11 -4.66 -16.30
N THR A 28 -6.54 -3.95 -17.33
CA THR A 28 -7.72 -3.08 -17.35
C THR A 28 -8.98 -3.85 -17.79
N GLY A 29 -8.84 -5.06 -18.33
CA GLY A 29 -9.93 -5.78 -18.99
C GLY A 29 -10.38 -5.16 -20.31
N GLN A 30 -9.70 -4.11 -20.80
CA GLN A 30 -9.95 -3.42 -22.06
C GLN A 30 -8.62 -3.19 -22.77
N GLY A 31 -8.40 -3.91 -23.88
CA GLY A 31 -7.16 -3.81 -24.66
C GLY A 31 -5.95 -4.51 -24.03
N PRO A 32 -4.74 -4.32 -24.58
CA PRO A 32 -3.52 -4.92 -24.03
C PRO A 32 -3.17 -4.33 -22.65
N PRO A 33 -2.54 -5.12 -21.76
CA PRO A 33 -2.11 -4.63 -20.44
C PRO A 33 -1.16 -3.43 -20.55
N VAL A 34 -1.34 -2.46 -19.65
CA VAL A 34 -0.41 -1.32 -19.54
C VAL A 34 0.79 -1.76 -18.72
N VAL A 35 1.99 -1.67 -19.30
CA VAL A 35 3.23 -2.08 -18.62
C VAL A 35 3.93 -0.84 -18.08
N PHE A 36 4.24 -0.87 -16.79
CA PHE A 36 4.96 0.17 -16.08
C PHE A 36 6.29 -0.38 -15.58
N THR A 37 7.39 0.30 -15.91
CA THR A 37 8.70 0.03 -15.35
C THR A 37 8.93 1.01 -14.19
N PRO A 38 9.03 0.53 -12.93
CA PRO A 38 9.40 1.35 -11.79
C PRO A 38 10.74 2.04 -12.09
N HIS A 39 10.78 3.36 -11.89
CA HIS A 39 12.02 4.10 -12.00
C HIS A 39 12.74 4.03 -10.65
N ASN A 40 14.04 3.68 -10.69
CA ASN A 40 14.85 3.42 -9.49
C ASN A 40 15.35 4.70 -8.78
N ASP A 41 15.01 5.90 -9.26
CA ASP A 41 15.69 7.11 -8.83
C ASP A 41 14.82 8.01 -7.95
N GLU A 42 15.38 8.35 -6.78
CA GLU A 42 15.17 9.56 -5.95
C GLU A 42 13.74 9.99 -5.54
N ALA A 43 12.70 9.26 -5.95
CA ALA A 43 11.32 9.50 -5.53
C ALA A 43 11.16 9.19 -4.04
N GLY A 44 11.31 10.23 -3.20
CA GLY A 44 11.42 10.17 -1.74
C GLY A 44 10.57 9.08 -1.08
N ARG A 45 11.13 8.34 -0.13
CA ARG A 45 10.40 7.30 0.60
C ARG A 45 9.22 7.92 1.34
N VAL A 46 8.06 7.24 1.32
CA VAL A 46 6.92 7.69 2.13
C VAL A 46 7.29 7.44 3.57
N GLU A 47 7.52 8.51 4.33
CA GLU A 47 7.90 8.38 5.73
C GLU A 47 6.64 8.38 6.59
N VAL A 48 6.48 7.30 7.37
CA VAL A 48 5.45 7.23 8.39
C VAL A 48 6.08 7.62 9.73
N GLU A 49 5.94 8.90 10.07
CA GLU A 49 6.50 9.45 11.30
C GLU A 49 5.88 8.78 12.53
N ARG A 50 6.69 8.58 13.58
CA ARG A 50 6.29 7.90 14.82
C ARG A 50 5.01 8.47 15.44
N ARG A 51 4.92 9.80 15.52
CA ARG A 51 3.77 10.49 16.15
C ARG A 51 2.49 10.26 15.33
N GLU A 52 2.59 10.42 14.02
CA GLU A 52 1.47 10.26 13.09
C GLU A 52 1.01 8.79 13.05
N PHE A 53 1.96 7.84 13.03
CA PHE A 53 1.72 6.41 13.14
C PHE A 53 0.88 6.07 14.38
N LYS A 54 1.36 6.45 15.57
CA LYS A 54 0.69 6.16 16.84
C LYS A 54 -0.72 6.74 16.90
N ALA A 55 -0.88 7.99 16.47
CA ALA A 55 -2.19 8.63 16.43
C ALA A 55 -3.15 7.91 15.47
N ALA A 56 -2.66 7.49 14.30
CA ALA A 56 -3.44 6.77 13.31
C ALA A 56 -3.88 5.38 13.80
N VAL A 57 -2.96 4.55 14.29
CA VAL A 57 -3.31 3.20 14.77
C VAL A 57 -4.26 3.26 15.98
N ALA A 58 -4.06 4.19 16.91
CA ALA A 58 -4.96 4.40 18.04
C ALA A 58 -6.38 4.81 17.59
N ARG A 59 -6.50 5.59 16.52
CA ARG A 59 -7.79 5.97 15.93
C ARG A 59 -8.44 4.79 15.21
N LEU A 60 -7.66 4.04 14.42
CA LEU A 60 -8.14 2.92 13.62
C LEU A 60 -8.68 1.79 14.50
N ALA A 61 -7.98 1.43 15.57
CA ALA A 61 -8.38 0.32 16.44
C ALA A 61 -9.56 0.65 17.38
N ARG A 62 -9.91 1.93 17.58
CA ARG A 62 -11.04 2.34 18.45
C ARG A 62 -12.43 1.89 17.97
N GLY A 63 -12.58 1.64 16.66
CA GLY A 63 -13.86 1.23 16.06
C GLY A 63 -13.94 -0.26 15.69
N VAL A 64 -12.94 -1.05 16.06
CA VAL A 64 -12.79 -2.43 15.59
C VAL A 64 -13.25 -3.40 16.67
N ARG A 65 -14.12 -4.35 16.30
CA ARG A 65 -14.43 -5.50 17.14
C ARG A 65 -13.26 -6.48 17.06
N LEU A 66 -12.46 -6.54 18.13
CA LEU A 66 -11.30 -7.42 18.18
C LEU A 66 -11.74 -8.89 18.22
N PRO A 67 -11.18 -9.76 17.36
CA PRO A 67 -11.51 -11.17 17.36
C PRO A 67 -10.95 -11.85 18.61
N ALA A 68 -11.68 -12.83 19.15
CA ALA A 68 -11.17 -13.68 20.24
C ALA A 68 -9.98 -14.54 19.78
N ASN A 69 -10.02 -14.96 18.51
CA ASN A 69 -8.97 -15.72 17.84
C ASN A 69 -8.43 -14.90 16.64
N PRO A 70 -7.34 -14.15 16.81
CA PRO A 70 -6.79 -13.29 15.77
C PRO A 70 -6.16 -14.07 14.60
N GLU A 71 -5.63 -15.27 14.84
CA GLU A 71 -5.07 -16.14 13.80
C GLU A 71 -6.15 -16.57 12.81
N GLN A 72 -7.24 -17.16 13.31
CA GLN A 72 -8.35 -17.61 12.47
C GLN A 72 -9.01 -16.44 11.74
N ALA A 73 -9.19 -15.30 12.42
CA ALA A 73 -9.73 -14.09 11.79
C ALA A 73 -8.83 -13.59 10.65
N ALA A 74 -7.50 -13.59 10.83
CA ALA A 74 -6.56 -13.19 9.80
C ALA A 74 -6.53 -14.17 8.61
N ARG A 75 -6.66 -15.49 8.85
CA ARG A 75 -6.76 -16.50 7.78
C ARG A 75 -7.94 -16.23 6.86
N LEU A 76 -9.12 -16.05 7.46
CA LEU A 76 -10.35 -15.71 6.74
C LEU A 76 -10.21 -14.41 5.94
N LEU A 77 -9.56 -13.41 6.55
CA LEU A 77 -9.36 -12.10 5.94
C LEU A 77 -8.44 -12.15 4.71
N MET A 78 -7.39 -12.97 4.75
CA MET A 78 -6.39 -13.10 3.69
C MET A 78 -6.71 -14.19 2.67
N GLY A 79 -7.70 -15.05 2.95
CA GLY A 79 -7.99 -16.23 2.14
C GLY A 79 -6.84 -17.24 2.17
N VAL A 80 -6.17 -17.38 3.31
CA VAL A 80 -5.05 -18.30 3.52
C VAL A 80 -5.56 -19.51 4.27
N ASP A 81 -5.45 -20.69 3.65
CA ASP A 81 -5.78 -21.96 4.29
C ASP A 81 -4.78 -22.32 5.40
N ALA A 82 -5.22 -23.13 6.36
CA ALA A 82 -4.33 -23.64 7.39
C ALA A 82 -3.21 -24.50 6.75
N ARG A 83 -1.95 -24.12 6.97
CA ARG A 83 -0.78 -24.83 6.42
C ARG A 83 -0.36 -26.05 7.25
N GLY A 84 -1.06 -26.32 8.35
CA GLY A 84 -0.80 -27.43 9.24
C GLY A 84 -2.05 -27.78 10.05
N GLY A 85 -2.11 -29.03 10.49
CA GLY A 85 -3.19 -29.58 11.29
C GLY A 85 -2.88 -31.03 11.63
N THR A 86 -3.51 -31.55 12.67
CA THR A 86 -3.44 -32.97 12.98
C THR A 86 -4.34 -33.70 12.00
N TYR A 87 -3.85 -34.74 11.34
CA TYR A 87 -4.65 -35.57 10.44
C TYR A 87 -4.67 -37.00 10.95
N LEU A 88 -5.85 -37.61 10.97
CA LEU A 88 -5.98 -39.04 11.16
C LEU A 88 -5.75 -39.72 9.81
N PHE A 89 -4.70 -40.53 9.74
CA PHE A 89 -4.42 -41.37 8.58
C PHE A 89 -5.07 -42.74 8.77
N ASP A 90 -6.01 -43.09 7.90
CA ASP A 90 -6.57 -44.45 7.83
C ASP A 90 -5.71 -45.28 6.86
N PRO A 91 -4.92 -46.27 7.34
CA PRO A 91 -4.04 -47.06 6.50
C PRO A 91 -4.78 -48.01 5.55
N ARG A 92 -6.06 -48.33 5.81
CA ARG A 92 -6.86 -49.22 4.95
C ARG A 92 -7.45 -48.47 3.76
N THR A 93 -7.99 -47.28 4.01
CA THR A 93 -8.59 -46.45 2.95
C THR A 93 -7.61 -45.45 2.33
N ARG A 94 -6.41 -45.31 2.91
CA ARG A 94 -5.40 -44.30 2.57
C ARG A 94 -5.95 -42.87 2.59
N ARG A 95 -6.99 -42.63 3.40
CA ARG A 95 -7.59 -41.30 3.57
C ARG A 95 -6.95 -40.58 4.74
N MET A 96 -6.67 -39.29 4.54
CA MET A 96 -6.36 -38.36 5.61
C MET A 96 -7.63 -37.60 5.98
N THR A 97 -8.01 -37.62 7.26
CA THR A 97 -9.15 -36.87 7.78
C THR A 97 -8.62 -35.83 8.77
N PRO A 98 -8.94 -34.54 8.62
CA PRO A 98 -8.55 -33.54 9.60
C PRO A 98 -9.10 -33.90 10.98
N LEU A 99 -8.25 -33.86 12.01
CA LEU A 99 -8.65 -33.98 13.41
C LEU A 99 -8.95 -32.57 13.92
N GLU A 100 -10.22 -32.30 14.22
CA GLU A 100 -10.63 -31.07 14.93
C GLU A 100 -10.43 -31.28 16.44
N GLY A 101 -9.51 -30.53 17.05
CA GLY A 101 -9.25 -30.56 18.49
C GLY A 101 -7.81 -30.91 18.88
N ALA A 102 -7.43 -30.48 20.09
CA ALA A 102 -6.07 -30.51 20.63
C ALA A 102 -5.42 -31.89 20.53
N SER A 103 -4.18 -31.94 20.04
CA SER A 103 -3.30 -33.10 20.18
C SER A 103 -3.31 -33.54 21.64
N LEU A 104 -3.48 -34.85 21.90
CA LEU A 104 -3.32 -35.40 23.23
C LEU A 104 -1.96 -34.96 23.79
N ALA A 105 -1.94 -34.45 25.03
CA ALA A 105 -0.75 -33.85 25.64
C ALA A 105 0.49 -34.77 25.70
N SER A 106 0.34 -36.08 25.43
CA SER A 106 1.44 -37.05 25.38
C SER A 106 2.26 -37.03 24.09
N ASP A 107 1.75 -36.43 23.00
CA ASP A 107 2.36 -36.54 21.67
C ASP A 107 3.04 -35.24 21.20
N MET A 108 3.15 -34.24 22.08
CA MET A 108 3.75 -32.95 21.73
C MET A 108 5.28 -33.04 21.64
N PRO A 109 5.93 -32.58 20.55
CA PRO A 109 7.38 -32.61 20.43
C PRO A 109 8.06 -31.82 21.57
N PRO A 110 9.09 -32.36 22.24
CA PRO A 110 9.76 -31.69 23.35
C PRO A 110 10.27 -30.27 23.01
N ALA A 111 10.72 -30.06 21.78
CA ALA A 111 11.18 -28.77 21.28
C ALA A 111 10.05 -27.72 21.24
N GLU A 112 8.83 -28.11 20.81
CA GLU A 112 7.69 -27.19 20.80
C GLU A 112 7.22 -26.83 22.21
N VAL A 113 7.29 -27.77 23.15
CA VAL A 113 6.97 -27.52 24.56
C VAL A 113 7.95 -26.51 25.16
N GLU A 114 9.27 -26.68 24.95
CA GLU A 114 10.24 -25.73 25.47
C GLU A 114 10.16 -24.37 24.78
N LEU A 115 9.94 -24.35 23.47
CA LEU A 115 9.66 -23.11 22.73
C LEU A 115 8.46 -22.36 23.31
N THR A 116 7.38 -23.09 23.62
CA THR A 116 6.16 -22.52 24.20
C THR A 116 6.43 -21.93 25.59
N ARG A 117 7.21 -22.62 26.43
CA ARG A 117 7.64 -22.07 27.72
C ARG A 117 8.49 -20.81 27.57
N ALA A 118 9.42 -20.80 26.63
CA ALA A 118 10.26 -19.63 26.35
C ALA A 118 9.43 -18.43 25.86
N TYR A 119 8.45 -18.68 24.99
CA TYR A 119 7.49 -17.68 24.54
C TYR A 119 6.69 -17.08 25.71
N LEU A 120 6.15 -17.90 26.60
CA LEU A 120 5.41 -17.40 27.76
C LEU A 120 6.28 -16.57 28.70
N ARG A 121 7.55 -16.96 28.93
CA ARG A 121 8.52 -16.15 29.69
C ARG A 121 8.80 -14.80 29.00
N TRP A 122 8.90 -14.79 27.67
CA TRP A 122 9.07 -13.56 26.91
C TRP A 122 7.85 -12.63 27.01
N CYS A 123 6.64 -13.17 27.00
CA CYS A 123 5.42 -12.40 27.26
C CYS A 123 5.43 -11.74 28.64
N GLU A 124 5.83 -12.49 29.68
CA GLU A 124 5.94 -11.93 31.04
C GLU A 124 6.92 -10.75 31.10
N HIS A 125 8.06 -10.86 30.41
CA HIS A 125 9.07 -9.79 30.34
C HIS A 125 8.59 -8.55 29.56
N THR A 126 7.68 -8.73 28.60
CA THR A 126 7.08 -7.65 27.80
C THR A 126 5.82 -7.05 28.43
N GLY A 127 5.50 -7.43 29.67
CA GLY A 127 4.49 -6.78 30.50
C GLY A 127 3.10 -7.42 30.50
N ARG A 128 2.93 -8.62 29.90
CA ARG A 128 1.67 -9.38 29.98
C ARG A 128 1.94 -10.84 30.32
N LYS A 129 1.33 -11.33 31.41
CA LYS A 129 1.35 -12.76 31.74
C LYS A 129 0.50 -13.56 30.74
N GLY A 130 0.94 -14.78 30.44
CA GLY A 130 0.23 -15.71 29.57
C GLY A 130 0.46 -15.45 28.07
N ASP A 131 -0.50 -15.86 27.25
CA ASP A 131 -0.41 -15.85 25.79
C ASP A 131 -0.63 -14.43 25.21
N CYS A 132 0.42 -13.61 25.25
CA CYS A 132 0.33 -12.19 24.94
C CYS A 132 0.11 -11.85 23.45
N LEU A 133 0.49 -12.75 22.54
CA LEU A 133 0.30 -12.67 21.08
C LEU A 133 -0.84 -13.57 20.56
N ARG A 134 -1.54 -14.28 21.44
CA ARG A 134 -2.60 -15.25 21.09
C ARG A 134 -2.11 -16.39 20.18
N LEU A 135 -0.91 -16.90 20.41
CA LEU A 135 -0.32 -18.02 19.63
C LEU A 135 -0.87 -19.39 20.02
N LEU A 136 -1.52 -19.48 21.19
CA LEU A 136 -1.99 -20.73 21.78
C LEU A 136 -3.52 -20.87 21.70
N ALA A 137 -4.17 -20.06 20.86
CA ALA A 137 -5.63 -20.05 20.72
C ALA A 137 -6.15 -21.30 19.99
N GLU A 138 -5.40 -21.80 19.01
CA GLU A 138 -5.73 -23.00 18.21
C GLU A 138 -4.96 -24.25 18.64
N SER A 139 -3.76 -24.08 19.22
CA SER A 139 -2.84 -25.15 19.60
C SER A 139 -2.30 -24.94 21.01
N PRO A 140 -2.07 -26.00 21.81
CA PRO A 140 -1.41 -25.88 23.11
C PRO A 140 0.08 -25.51 23.02
N THR A 141 0.69 -25.60 21.84
CA THR A 141 2.09 -25.27 21.58
C THR A 141 2.26 -24.25 20.46
N VAL A 142 3.37 -23.50 20.51
CA VAL A 142 3.81 -22.64 19.41
C VAL A 142 4.29 -23.52 18.24
N THR A 143 3.43 -23.66 17.24
CA THR A 143 3.66 -24.47 16.05
C THR A 143 3.11 -23.77 14.80
N GLY A 144 3.40 -24.32 13.62
CA GLY A 144 2.91 -23.83 12.33
C GLY A 144 3.02 -22.30 12.18
N ASP A 145 1.90 -21.64 11.88
CA ASP A 145 1.86 -20.19 11.67
C ASP A 145 2.23 -19.37 12.92
N GLY A 146 2.06 -19.94 14.12
CA GLY A 146 2.44 -19.29 15.38
C GLY A 146 3.95 -19.02 15.48
N ARG A 147 4.78 -19.84 14.80
CA ARG A 147 6.23 -19.64 14.73
C ARG A 147 6.58 -18.40 13.91
N TYR A 148 5.90 -18.19 12.78
CA TYR A 148 6.09 -17.00 11.97
C TYR A 148 5.57 -15.75 12.66
N ALA A 149 4.42 -15.84 13.35
CA ALA A 149 3.89 -14.71 14.13
C ALA A 149 4.85 -14.29 15.26
N LEU A 150 5.47 -15.27 15.95
CA LEU A 150 6.50 -15.00 16.94
C LEU A 150 7.74 -14.34 16.33
N ALA A 151 8.28 -14.90 15.24
CA ALA A 151 9.43 -14.31 14.54
C ALA A 151 9.12 -12.89 14.00
N MET A 152 7.89 -12.66 13.51
CA MET A 152 7.41 -11.35 13.09
C MET A 152 7.34 -10.36 14.26
N ALA A 153 6.92 -10.81 15.44
CA ALA A 153 6.93 -9.96 16.63
C ALA A 153 8.36 -9.49 16.96
N MET A 154 9.33 -10.41 16.87
CA MET A 154 10.76 -10.08 17.05
C MET A 154 11.27 -9.14 15.95
N ALA A 155 10.84 -9.33 14.71
CA ALA A 155 11.20 -8.46 13.58
C ALA A 155 10.70 -7.02 13.75
N GLN A 156 9.54 -6.82 14.40
CA GLN A 156 8.91 -5.51 14.53
C GLN A 156 9.36 -4.73 15.78
N GLY A 157 9.85 -5.40 16.84
CA GLY A 157 10.47 -4.78 18.02
C GLY A 157 9.84 -3.44 18.45
N VAL A 158 10.57 -2.35 18.21
CA VAL A 158 10.16 -0.96 18.55
C VAL A 158 8.78 -0.58 17.98
N VAL A 159 8.36 -1.09 16.81
CA VAL A 159 7.04 -0.79 16.25
C VAL A 159 5.93 -1.44 17.07
N LEU A 160 6.13 -2.63 17.64
CA LEU A 160 5.14 -3.21 18.55
C LEU A 160 5.03 -2.42 19.86
N GLU A 161 6.16 -1.91 20.38
CA GLU A 161 6.13 -1.00 21.54
C GLU A 161 5.37 0.29 21.23
N GLU A 162 5.57 0.86 20.04
CA GLU A 162 4.82 2.03 19.56
C GLU A 162 3.32 1.76 19.47
N MET A 163 2.93 0.57 18.99
CA MET A 163 1.53 0.14 18.92
C MET A 163 0.93 -0.07 20.31
N LEU A 164 1.61 -0.80 21.20
CA LEU A 164 1.16 -1.01 22.58
C LEU A 164 0.97 0.33 23.31
N ASP A 165 1.91 1.27 23.14
CA ASP A 165 1.78 2.62 23.70
C ASP A 165 0.59 3.38 23.12
N ALA A 166 0.34 3.26 21.81
CA ALA A 166 -0.83 3.84 21.16
C ALA A 166 -2.17 3.22 21.63
N PHE A 167 -2.16 1.96 22.05
CA PHE A 167 -3.35 1.21 22.46
C PHE A 167 -3.65 1.27 23.96
N LYS A 168 -2.85 1.95 24.79
CA LYS A 168 -3.02 2.02 26.26
C LYS A 168 -4.42 2.41 26.75
N GLY A 169 -5.19 3.17 25.95
CA GLY A 169 -6.57 3.55 26.28
C GLY A 169 -7.64 2.51 25.93
N MET A 170 -7.28 1.34 25.43
CA MET A 170 -8.21 0.28 25.01
C MET A 170 -8.45 -0.75 26.12
N ALA A 171 -9.57 -1.48 26.02
CA ALA A 171 -9.93 -2.53 26.97
C ALA A 171 -8.93 -3.71 27.00
N ASP A 172 -8.42 -4.14 25.84
CA ASP A 172 -7.31 -5.11 25.74
C ASP A 172 -6.32 -4.64 24.65
N PRO A 173 -5.27 -3.87 25.02
CA PRO A 173 -4.27 -3.36 24.07
C PRO A 173 -3.53 -4.45 23.31
N HIS A 174 -3.29 -5.59 23.97
CA HIS A 174 -2.58 -6.72 23.39
C HIS A 174 -3.48 -7.53 22.44
N ALA A 175 -4.79 -7.55 22.63
CA ALA A 175 -5.71 -8.11 21.62
C ALA A 175 -5.68 -7.29 20.32
N ALA A 176 -5.61 -5.95 20.41
CA ALA A 176 -5.45 -5.09 19.24
C ALA A 176 -4.10 -5.31 18.55
N LEU A 177 -3.02 -5.40 19.33
CA LEU A 177 -1.69 -5.75 18.84
C LEU A 177 -1.70 -7.11 18.12
N SER A 178 -2.24 -8.14 18.77
CA SER A 178 -2.27 -9.51 18.24
C SER A 178 -3.07 -9.57 16.93
N ALA A 179 -4.24 -8.91 16.87
CA ALA A 179 -5.05 -8.87 15.65
C ALA A 179 -4.29 -8.25 14.46
N ALA A 180 -3.58 -7.13 14.68
CA ALA A 180 -2.78 -6.51 13.65
C ALA A 180 -1.54 -7.35 13.28
N LEU A 181 -0.84 -7.93 14.26
CA LEU A 181 0.34 -8.78 14.04
C LEU A 181 -0.03 -10.03 13.21
N TRP A 182 -1.10 -10.73 13.58
CA TRP A 182 -1.59 -11.90 12.84
C TRP A 182 -2.04 -11.52 11.43
N THR A 183 -2.74 -10.40 11.28
CA THR A 183 -3.16 -9.89 9.97
C THR A 183 -1.95 -9.60 9.07
N MET A 184 -0.91 -8.95 9.60
CA MET A 184 0.33 -8.69 8.88
C MET A 184 1.08 -9.98 8.54
N THR A 185 1.19 -10.90 9.51
CA THR A 185 1.89 -12.18 9.33
C THR A 185 1.23 -12.97 8.23
N LEU A 186 -0.09 -13.20 8.29
CA LEU A 186 -0.79 -14.01 7.31
C LEU A 186 -0.92 -13.32 5.94
N TYR A 187 -0.93 -11.99 5.91
CA TYR A 187 -0.76 -11.25 4.66
C TYR A 187 0.58 -11.59 3.99
N LEU A 188 1.69 -11.65 4.72
CA LEU A 188 3.00 -12.01 4.15
C LEU A 188 3.11 -13.51 3.83
N VAL A 189 2.44 -14.37 4.60
CA VAL A 189 2.32 -15.81 4.32
C VAL A 189 1.69 -16.05 2.95
N LEU A 190 0.64 -15.30 2.58
CA LEU A 190 0.04 -15.37 1.26
C LEU A 190 1.07 -15.22 0.13
N TRP A 191 2.11 -14.40 0.34
CA TRP A 191 3.17 -14.16 -0.64
C TRP A 191 4.30 -15.19 -0.61
N SER A 192 4.28 -16.12 0.34
CA SER A 192 5.30 -17.16 0.50
C SER A 192 5.07 -18.38 -0.39
N VAL A 193 3.85 -18.56 -0.92
CA VAL A 193 3.54 -19.65 -1.85
C VAL A 193 4.14 -19.38 -3.24
N PRO A 194 4.40 -20.43 -4.05
CA PRO A 194 4.77 -20.26 -5.46
C PRO A 194 3.65 -19.53 -6.22
N GLU A 195 4.03 -18.57 -7.07
CA GLU A 195 3.11 -17.77 -7.90
C GLU A 195 1.88 -17.22 -7.15
N PRO A 196 2.11 -16.41 -6.10
CA PRO A 196 1.04 -16.00 -5.20
C PRO A 196 0.05 -15.07 -5.91
N VAL A 197 -1.23 -15.28 -5.61
CA VAL A 197 -2.35 -14.43 -6.07
C VAL A 197 -3.12 -13.93 -4.86
N SER A 198 -3.17 -12.61 -4.70
CA SER A 198 -4.03 -11.94 -3.73
C SER A 198 -5.33 -11.49 -4.40
N LYS A 199 -6.43 -11.54 -3.65
CA LYS A 199 -7.77 -11.13 -4.10
C LYS A 199 -8.45 -10.30 -3.02
N GLY A 200 -9.46 -9.53 -3.41
CA GLY A 200 -10.28 -8.76 -2.48
C GLY A 200 -9.44 -7.84 -1.60
N LEU A 201 -9.54 -7.98 -0.27
CA LEU A 201 -8.81 -7.11 0.66
C LEU A 201 -7.29 -7.24 0.54
N ALA A 202 -6.77 -8.46 0.39
CA ALA A 202 -5.34 -8.68 0.25
C ALA A 202 -4.79 -8.00 -1.02
N ALA A 203 -5.58 -7.93 -2.09
CA ALA A 203 -5.21 -7.24 -3.32
C ALA A 203 -5.14 -5.70 -3.13
N VAL A 204 -6.16 -5.11 -2.50
CA VAL A 204 -6.16 -3.67 -2.16
C VAL A 204 -5.02 -3.32 -1.20
N MET A 205 -4.79 -4.15 -0.19
CA MET A 205 -3.68 -3.98 0.76
C MET A 205 -2.32 -4.04 0.05
N THR A 206 -2.17 -4.94 -0.93
CA THR A 206 -0.95 -5.07 -1.75
C THR A 206 -0.71 -3.86 -2.63
N ALA A 207 -1.73 -3.42 -3.37
CA ALA A 207 -1.60 -2.22 -4.19
C ALA A 207 -1.25 -0.99 -3.33
N THR A 208 -1.86 -0.88 -2.14
CA THR A 208 -1.53 0.19 -1.19
C THR A 208 -0.10 0.08 -0.67
N ALA A 209 0.35 -1.13 -0.30
CA ALA A 209 1.72 -1.37 0.16
C ALA A 209 2.75 -1.00 -0.92
N ILE A 210 2.52 -1.38 -2.18
CA ILE A 210 3.38 -1.02 -3.31
C ILE A 210 3.46 0.49 -3.49
N VAL A 211 2.33 1.21 -3.40
CA VAL A 211 2.33 2.67 -3.55
C VAL A 211 3.04 3.35 -2.37
N TYR A 212 2.91 2.85 -1.14
CA TYR A 212 3.61 3.39 0.03
C TYR A 212 5.12 3.10 0.03
N LEU A 213 5.50 1.86 -0.27
CA LEU A 213 6.86 1.36 -0.08
C LEU A 213 7.72 1.44 -1.35
N GLY A 214 7.09 1.44 -2.52
CA GLY A 214 7.75 1.16 -3.80
C GLY A 214 7.82 -0.33 -4.10
N VAL A 215 7.89 -0.65 -5.40
CA VAL A 215 7.91 -2.04 -5.91
C VAL A 215 9.14 -2.80 -5.41
N ASP A 216 10.32 -2.16 -5.41
CA ASP A 216 11.56 -2.83 -5.01
C ASP A 216 11.62 -3.16 -3.52
N THR A 217 11.16 -2.21 -2.70
CA THR A 217 11.01 -2.42 -1.26
C THR A 217 10.02 -3.55 -1.02
N PHE A 218 8.84 -3.53 -1.65
CA PHE A 218 7.85 -4.58 -1.51
C PHE A 218 8.44 -5.97 -1.83
N TRP A 219 9.16 -6.09 -2.95
CA TRP A 219 9.80 -7.34 -3.35
C TRP A 219 10.84 -7.81 -2.33
N THR A 220 11.71 -6.90 -1.88
CA THR A 220 12.77 -7.19 -0.90
C THR A 220 12.17 -7.73 0.39
N LEU A 221 11.01 -7.21 0.80
CA LEU A 221 10.29 -7.66 1.99
C LEU A 221 9.67 -9.04 1.79
N ILE A 222 9.06 -9.32 0.64
CA ILE A 222 8.54 -10.67 0.34
C ILE A 222 9.66 -11.70 0.29
N ALA A 223 10.78 -11.39 -0.36
CA ALA A 223 11.94 -12.29 -0.42
C ALA A 223 12.52 -12.54 0.98
N GLY A 224 12.68 -11.50 1.79
CA GLY A 224 13.14 -11.62 3.18
C GLY A 224 12.18 -12.43 4.04
N PHE A 225 10.87 -12.29 3.85
CA PHE A 225 9.87 -13.05 4.59
C PHE A 225 9.87 -14.54 4.23
N LYS A 226 10.07 -14.89 2.95
CA LYS A 226 10.24 -16.29 2.52
C LYS A 226 11.41 -16.96 3.23
N LEU A 227 12.54 -16.25 3.35
CA LEU A 227 13.69 -16.73 4.11
C LEU A 227 13.34 -16.90 5.61
N LEU A 228 12.62 -15.94 6.21
CA LEU A 228 12.16 -16.07 7.60
C LEU A 228 11.26 -17.29 7.79
N VAL A 229 10.36 -17.59 6.85
CA VAL A 229 9.50 -18.77 6.91
C VAL A 229 10.34 -20.05 6.90
N GLU A 230 11.30 -20.18 5.98
CA GLU A 230 12.18 -21.35 5.92
C GLU A 230 13.03 -21.52 7.19
N GLU A 231 13.58 -20.44 7.73
CA GLU A 231 14.37 -20.47 8.97
C GLU A 231 13.49 -20.83 10.17
N ALA A 232 12.28 -20.26 10.24
CA ALA A 232 11.33 -20.52 11.31
C ALA A 232 10.81 -21.97 11.30
N ASP A 233 10.65 -22.58 10.12
CA ASP A 233 10.27 -23.99 9.97
C ASP A 233 11.36 -24.95 10.49
N ARG A 234 12.63 -24.58 10.28
CA ARG A 234 13.78 -25.40 10.70
C ARG A 234 14.19 -25.18 12.14
N ALA A 235 13.82 -24.05 12.75
CA ALA A 235 14.22 -23.74 14.11
C ALA A 235 13.73 -24.82 15.10
N THR A 236 14.50 -25.09 16.14
CA THR A 236 14.16 -25.99 17.23
C THR A 236 14.12 -25.27 18.58
N THR A 237 14.60 -24.03 18.61
CA THR A 237 14.73 -23.21 19.81
C THR A 237 14.11 -21.82 19.63
N PHE A 238 13.82 -21.16 20.76
CA PHE A 238 13.36 -19.78 20.77
C PHE A 238 14.41 -18.80 20.25
N ASP A 239 15.69 -19.01 20.57
CA ASP A 239 16.78 -18.14 20.14
C ASP A 239 16.96 -18.18 18.62
N GLU A 240 16.84 -19.35 17.98
CA GLU A 240 16.87 -19.45 16.51
C GLU A 240 15.72 -18.68 15.85
N LEU A 241 14.50 -18.73 16.43
CA LEU A 241 13.36 -17.95 15.95
C LEU A 241 13.56 -16.44 16.15
N ARG A 242 14.13 -16.05 17.30
CA ARG A 242 14.50 -14.65 17.56
C ARG A 242 15.50 -14.16 16.52
N ASP A 243 16.56 -14.92 16.27
CA ASP A 243 17.62 -14.55 15.33
C ASP A 243 17.08 -14.42 13.89
N ALA A 244 16.18 -15.32 13.47
CA ALA A 244 15.48 -15.21 12.19
C ALA A 244 14.60 -13.94 12.11
N GLY A 245 13.83 -13.66 13.16
CA GLY A 245 13.05 -12.44 13.28
C GLY A 245 13.90 -11.18 13.23
N GLU A 246 15.01 -11.13 13.96
CA GLU A 246 15.93 -9.99 13.98
C GLU A 246 16.61 -9.75 12.62
N ARG A 247 17.00 -10.82 11.90
CA ARG A 247 17.50 -10.71 10.53
C ARG A 247 16.45 -10.10 9.60
N TYR A 248 15.21 -10.59 9.65
CA TYR A 248 14.14 -10.02 8.85
C TYR A 248 13.78 -8.59 9.25
N GLY A 249 13.84 -8.25 10.55
CA GLY A 249 13.65 -6.90 11.05
C GLY A 249 14.65 -5.88 10.47
N LYS A 250 15.90 -6.31 10.21
CA LYS A 250 16.90 -5.49 9.51
C LYS A 250 16.54 -5.24 8.04
N VAL A 251 15.95 -6.24 7.37
CA VAL A 251 15.43 -6.10 5.99
C VAL A 251 14.21 -5.18 5.97
N MET A 252 13.31 -5.34 6.94
CA MET A 252 12.09 -4.55 7.05
C MET A 252 12.36 -3.08 7.33
N GLY A 253 13.20 -2.80 8.31
CA GLY A 253 13.42 -1.45 8.81
C GLY A 253 12.16 -0.83 9.43
N ARG A 254 12.36 0.24 10.20
CA ARG A 254 11.26 0.86 10.97
C ARG A 254 10.14 1.44 10.11
N ASN A 255 10.49 2.03 8.96
CA ASN A 255 9.50 2.70 8.11
C ASN A 255 8.53 1.71 7.44
N ALA A 256 9.05 0.62 6.84
CA ALA A 256 8.19 -0.39 6.26
C ALA A 256 7.41 -1.16 7.33
N ALA A 257 8.01 -1.39 8.50
CA ALA A 257 7.32 -1.99 9.64
C ALA A 257 6.11 -1.15 10.10
N ARG A 258 6.25 0.18 10.20
CA ARG A 258 5.13 1.09 10.52
C ARG A 258 4.07 1.09 9.42
N ALA A 259 4.48 1.15 8.15
CA ALA A 259 3.55 1.10 7.03
C ALA A 259 2.73 -0.19 7.05
N PHE A 260 3.36 -1.37 7.17
CA PHE A 260 2.65 -2.63 7.24
C PHE A 260 1.79 -2.76 8.49
N ALA A 261 2.28 -2.37 9.67
CA ALA A 261 1.47 -2.35 10.90
C ALA A 261 0.24 -1.46 10.76
N LEU A 262 0.38 -0.31 10.10
CA LEU A 262 -0.72 0.60 9.81
C LEU A 262 -1.74 -0.07 8.87
N LEU A 263 -1.30 -0.61 7.74
CA LEU A 263 -2.19 -1.30 6.79
C LEU A 263 -2.87 -2.50 7.44
N ALA A 264 -2.15 -3.31 8.21
CA ALA A 264 -2.71 -4.44 8.95
C ALA A 264 -3.78 -3.98 9.96
N THR A 265 -3.53 -2.90 10.70
CA THR A 265 -4.52 -2.32 11.62
C THR A 265 -5.78 -1.84 10.90
N VAL A 266 -5.66 -1.27 9.69
CA VAL A 266 -6.83 -0.93 8.85
C VAL A 266 -7.57 -2.19 8.42
N ALA A 267 -6.83 -3.23 8.01
CA ALA A 267 -7.41 -4.47 7.52
C ALA A 267 -8.23 -5.21 8.59
N VAL A 268 -7.84 -5.14 9.87
CA VAL A 268 -8.63 -5.74 10.97
C VAL A 268 -10.06 -5.19 10.96
N GLY A 269 -11.03 -6.09 10.73
CA GLY A 269 -12.45 -5.76 10.77
C GLY A 269 -12.97 -4.96 9.57
N ASN A 270 -12.20 -4.85 8.47
CA ASN A 270 -12.64 -4.16 7.26
C ASN A 270 -12.77 -5.10 6.05
N THR A 271 -13.61 -4.70 5.09
CA THR A 271 -13.65 -5.29 3.74
C THR A 271 -12.66 -4.55 2.83
N ALA A 272 -12.48 -5.02 1.59
CA ALA A 272 -11.68 -4.31 0.58
C ALA A 272 -12.13 -2.85 0.38
N ALA A 273 -13.44 -2.61 0.27
CA ALA A 273 -14.02 -1.27 0.14
C ALA A 273 -13.85 -0.45 1.43
N GLY A 274 -14.06 -1.07 2.59
CA GLY A 274 -13.84 -0.43 3.89
C GLY A 274 -12.39 0.04 4.05
N PHE A 275 -11.43 -0.82 3.71
CA PHE A 275 -10.01 -0.50 3.71
C PHE A 275 -9.70 0.66 2.77
N ALA A 276 -10.14 0.58 1.50
CA ALA A 276 -9.91 1.63 0.51
C ALA A 276 -10.43 2.99 0.98
N SER A 277 -11.59 3.04 1.64
CA SER A 277 -12.15 4.27 2.20
C SER A 277 -11.28 4.92 3.30
N LYS A 278 -10.43 4.14 3.98
CA LYS A 278 -9.53 4.64 5.03
C LYS A 278 -8.19 5.13 4.50
N VAL A 279 -7.76 4.65 3.33
CA VAL A 279 -6.46 5.00 2.71
C VAL A 279 -6.20 6.52 2.65
N PRO A 280 -7.17 7.38 2.25
CA PRO A 280 -6.95 8.83 2.21
C PRO A 280 -6.69 9.49 3.56
N THR A 281 -7.02 8.81 4.66
CA THR A 281 -6.89 9.30 6.04
C THR A 281 -5.58 8.89 6.69
N LEU A 282 -4.80 8.03 6.03
CA LEU A 282 -3.59 7.45 6.57
C LEU A 282 -2.43 8.44 6.51
N PRO A 283 -1.54 8.46 7.52
CA PRO A 283 -0.33 9.26 7.48
C PRO A 283 0.55 8.87 6.29
N GLY A 284 1.09 9.87 5.59
CA GLY A 284 1.90 9.65 4.39
C GLY A 284 1.09 9.40 3.11
N SER A 285 -0.24 9.29 3.18
CA SER A 285 -1.08 9.02 1.98
C SER A 285 -0.93 10.11 0.91
N ALA A 286 -0.81 11.38 1.28
CA ALA A 286 -0.60 12.46 0.32
C ALA A 286 0.71 12.30 -0.45
N GLN A 287 1.79 11.97 0.27
CA GLN A 287 3.11 11.72 -0.32
C GLN A 287 3.07 10.47 -1.20
N ALA A 288 2.45 9.39 -0.71
CA ALA A 288 2.29 8.15 -1.44
C ALA A 288 1.52 8.36 -2.75
N ALA A 289 0.43 9.14 -2.71
CA ALA A 289 -0.35 9.48 -3.89
C ALA A 289 0.45 10.31 -4.91
N ALA A 290 1.20 11.31 -4.45
CA ALA A 290 2.04 12.13 -5.33
C ALA A 290 3.11 11.32 -6.08
N LEU A 291 3.60 10.24 -5.46
CA LEU A 291 4.64 9.37 -6.03
C LEU A 291 4.07 8.17 -6.79
N SER A 292 2.75 7.98 -6.75
CA SER A 292 2.10 6.76 -7.20
C SER A 292 2.26 6.50 -8.71
N GLY A 293 2.18 7.57 -9.52
CA GLY A 293 2.41 7.53 -10.96
C GLY A 293 3.82 7.07 -11.35
N GLY A 294 4.84 7.38 -10.54
CA GLY A 294 6.24 6.99 -10.78
C GLY A 294 6.64 5.61 -10.22
N ARG A 295 5.82 5.03 -9.34
CA ARG A 295 6.14 3.76 -8.64
C ARG A 295 5.54 2.53 -9.28
N ALA A 296 4.27 2.61 -9.66
CA ALA A 296 3.52 1.44 -10.14
C ALA A 296 2.45 1.77 -11.19
N GLY A 297 2.25 3.05 -11.54
CA GLY A 297 1.13 3.49 -12.37
C GLY A 297 -0.25 3.35 -11.70
N ILE A 298 -0.31 2.92 -10.43
CA ILE A 298 -1.54 2.74 -9.66
C ILE A 298 -1.82 4.03 -8.90
N ARG A 299 -2.90 4.75 -9.24
CA ARG A 299 -3.32 5.92 -8.45
C ARG A 299 -3.82 5.48 -7.08
N LEU A 300 -3.28 6.07 -6.01
CA LEU A 300 -3.66 5.69 -4.64
C LEU A 300 -5.16 5.87 -4.36
N ALA A 301 -5.80 6.86 -4.98
CA ALA A 301 -7.24 7.08 -4.89
C ALA A 301 -8.10 5.95 -5.50
N ALA A 302 -7.51 5.16 -6.41
CA ALA A 302 -8.18 4.11 -7.17
C ALA A 302 -7.87 2.69 -6.64
N VAL A 303 -7.15 2.54 -5.52
CA VAL A 303 -6.78 1.21 -5.00
C VAL A 303 -7.97 0.32 -4.66
N GLY A 304 -9.14 0.90 -4.36
CA GLY A 304 -10.37 0.15 -4.14
C GLY A 304 -10.90 -0.57 -5.38
N GLU A 305 -10.39 -0.23 -6.57
CA GLU A 305 -10.75 -0.86 -7.84
C GLU A 305 -9.87 -2.08 -8.16
N VAL A 306 -8.84 -2.34 -7.34
CA VAL A 306 -7.96 -3.50 -7.52
C VAL A 306 -8.69 -4.77 -7.09
N GLY A 307 -8.95 -5.67 -8.04
CA GLY A 307 -9.63 -6.95 -7.81
C GLY A 307 -8.67 -8.06 -7.42
N ALA A 308 -7.49 -8.10 -8.05
CA ALA A 308 -6.45 -9.09 -7.78
C ALA A 308 -5.05 -8.55 -8.04
N VAL A 309 -4.06 -9.08 -7.31
CA VAL A 309 -2.63 -8.86 -7.59
C VAL A 309 -1.93 -10.20 -7.59
N ALA A 310 -1.23 -10.52 -8.68
CA ALA A 310 -0.47 -11.73 -8.87
C ALA A 310 1.02 -11.44 -9.07
N VAL A 311 1.88 -12.35 -8.64
CA VAL A 311 3.32 -12.30 -8.90
C VAL A 311 3.74 -13.51 -9.72
N SER A 312 4.41 -13.27 -10.84
CA SER A 312 5.04 -14.31 -11.66
C SER A 312 6.40 -13.82 -12.16
N GLY A 313 7.47 -14.55 -11.83
CA GLY A 313 8.83 -14.11 -12.09
C GLY A 313 9.11 -12.73 -11.47
N GLU A 314 9.55 -11.78 -12.28
CA GLU A 314 9.83 -10.39 -11.87
C GLU A 314 8.68 -9.42 -12.19
N ALA A 315 7.51 -9.95 -12.59
CA ALA A 315 6.33 -9.16 -12.90
C ALA A 315 5.29 -9.21 -11.78
N ILE A 316 4.78 -8.03 -11.42
CA ILE A 316 3.57 -7.88 -10.61
C ILE A 316 2.42 -7.53 -11.55
N THR A 317 1.42 -8.42 -11.64
CA THR A 317 0.21 -8.16 -12.42
C THR A 317 -0.90 -7.69 -11.50
N VAL A 318 -1.49 -6.54 -11.79
CA VAL A 318 -2.59 -5.93 -11.06
C VAL A 318 -3.82 -5.92 -11.95
N ALA A 319 -4.82 -6.73 -11.59
CA ALA A 319 -6.10 -6.75 -12.27
C ALA A 319 -7.04 -5.71 -11.64
N LEU A 320 -7.46 -4.75 -12.44
CA LEU A 320 -8.42 -3.72 -12.08
C LEU A 320 -9.84 -4.18 -12.42
N ALA A 321 -10.82 -3.72 -11.65
CA ALA A 321 -12.23 -3.89 -11.99
C ALA A 321 -12.52 -3.24 -13.35
N PRO A 322 -13.39 -3.81 -14.20
CA PRO A 322 -13.65 -3.30 -15.55
C PRO A 322 -14.03 -1.81 -15.65
N ASN A 323 -14.64 -1.26 -14.59
CA ASN A 323 -15.08 0.15 -14.54
C ASN A 323 -13.98 1.14 -14.10
N ALA A 324 -12.84 0.66 -13.59
CA ALA A 324 -11.70 1.45 -13.14
C ALA A 324 -11.06 2.30 -14.24
N VAL A 325 -11.19 1.81 -15.47
CA VAL A 325 -10.40 2.23 -16.64
C VAL A 325 -11.02 3.42 -17.33
N ALA A 326 -12.34 3.60 -17.20
CA ALA A 326 -13.04 4.76 -17.75
C ALA A 326 -12.41 6.07 -17.25
N MET A 327 -11.99 6.08 -15.97
CA MET A 327 -11.36 7.23 -15.32
C MET A 327 -9.88 7.43 -15.67
N THR A 328 -9.14 6.40 -16.10
CA THR A 328 -7.73 6.52 -16.55
C THR A 328 -7.64 6.86 -18.03
N ALA A 329 -8.54 6.31 -18.86
CA ALA A 329 -8.59 6.60 -20.29
C ALA A 329 -9.13 8.01 -20.58
N GLN A 330 -10.12 8.51 -19.80
CA GLN A 330 -10.57 9.90 -19.91
C GLN A 330 -9.54 10.91 -19.41
N ALA A 331 -8.78 10.60 -18.35
CA ALA A 331 -7.71 11.48 -17.86
C ALA A 331 -6.53 11.61 -18.85
N MET A 332 -6.34 10.62 -19.73
CA MET A 332 -5.32 10.66 -20.81
C MET A 332 -5.89 11.10 -22.17
N GLY A 333 -7.18 10.89 -22.40
CA GLY A 333 -7.89 11.27 -23.61
C GLY A 333 -8.80 12.46 -23.32
N GLY A 334 -8.22 13.67 -23.34
CA GLY A 334 -8.96 14.92 -23.15
C GLY A 334 -10.21 14.94 -24.04
N ALA A 335 -11.38 15.05 -23.41
CA ALA A 335 -12.65 15.08 -24.12
C ALA A 335 -12.68 16.29 -25.07
N ALA A 336 -12.96 16.03 -26.35
CA ALA A 336 -13.31 17.07 -27.32
C ALA A 336 -14.62 17.73 -26.87
N ALA A 337 -14.63 19.06 -26.87
CA ALA A 337 -15.78 19.85 -26.43
C ALA A 337 -17.05 19.50 -27.26
N ALA A 338 -18.17 19.35 -26.55
CA ALA A 338 -19.50 19.40 -27.15
C ALA A 338 -19.78 20.83 -27.71
N PRO A 339 -20.75 20.98 -28.63
CA PRO A 339 -21.03 22.26 -29.29
C PRO A 339 -21.48 23.37 -28.33
N VAL A 340 -21.37 24.59 -28.87
CA VAL A 340 -21.26 25.88 -28.21
C VAL A 340 -22.63 26.46 -27.82
N ASP A 341 -22.85 26.73 -26.52
CA ASP A 341 -24.03 27.44 -26.01
C ASP A 341 -23.68 28.83 -25.43
N ALA A 342 -24.56 29.81 -25.64
CA ALA A 342 -24.36 31.25 -25.38
C ALA A 342 -24.41 31.69 -23.89
N LYS A 343 -24.21 30.78 -22.94
CA LYS A 343 -24.15 31.06 -21.50
C LYS A 343 -22.79 30.57 -21.01
N GLY A 344 -21.75 31.41 -21.04
CA GLY A 344 -20.40 31.25 -20.45
C GLY A 344 -19.68 29.89 -20.57
N HIS A 345 -18.37 29.90 -20.79
CA HIS A 345 -17.63 28.64 -20.99
C HIS A 345 -17.21 28.04 -19.64
N ASP A 346 -17.28 26.71 -19.53
CA ASP A 346 -16.62 25.97 -18.46
C ASP A 346 -15.10 26.11 -18.64
N HIS A 347 -14.46 26.76 -17.67
CA HIS A 347 -13.04 27.03 -17.65
C HIS A 347 -12.38 26.18 -16.56
N HIS A 348 -11.36 25.41 -16.95
CA HIS A 348 -10.55 24.66 -15.99
C HIS A 348 -9.53 25.61 -15.35
N ILE A 349 -9.59 25.79 -14.04
CA ILE A 349 -8.69 26.65 -13.27
C ILE A 349 -7.23 26.17 -13.46
N ALA A 350 -6.98 24.90 -13.17
CA ALA A 350 -5.77 24.18 -13.55
C ALA A 350 -6.00 23.40 -14.86
N THR A 351 -5.15 23.61 -15.87
CA THR A 351 -5.38 23.06 -17.22
C THR A 351 -5.19 21.55 -17.28
N ASN A 352 -6.12 20.84 -17.93
CA ASN A 352 -6.06 19.41 -18.27
C ASN A 352 -5.59 19.12 -19.71
N LYS A 353 -5.30 20.15 -20.52
CA LYS A 353 -5.03 20.00 -21.98
C LYS A 353 -3.55 20.15 -22.36
N TRP A 354 -2.69 20.58 -21.46
CA TRP A 354 -1.30 20.97 -21.74
C TRP A 354 -0.31 19.90 -21.28
N TRP A 355 -0.52 18.68 -21.75
CA TRP A 355 0.29 17.50 -21.40
C TRP A 355 1.64 17.43 -22.12
N LYS A 356 1.69 17.89 -23.37
CA LYS A 356 2.89 17.84 -24.24
C LYS A 356 3.31 19.22 -24.76
N SER A 357 2.55 20.26 -24.46
CA SER A 357 2.79 21.61 -24.95
C SER A 357 3.95 22.24 -24.19
N THR A 358 4.98 22.70 -24.90
CA THR A 358 6.10 23.48 -24.36
C THR A 358 5.87 24.99 -24.43
N ASN A 359 4.73 25.43 -24.98
CA ASN A 359 4.36 26.85 -24.98
C ASN A 359 4.21 27.37 -23.55
N ASN A 360 4.52 28.65 -23.32
CA ASN A 360 4.45 29.31 -22.01
C ASN A 360 5.12 28.46 -20.90
N ASP A 361 6.32 27.94 -21.16
CA ASP A 361 7.11 27.08 -20.25
C ASP A 361 6.38 25.81 -19.75
N GLY A 362 5.41 25.31 -20.51
CA GLY A 362 4.77 24.02 -20.24
C GLY A 362 5.70 22.80 -20.42
N PRO A 363 5.24 21.58 -20.10
CA PRO A 363 3.84 21.21 -19.93
C PRO A 363 3.30 21.44 -18.51
N TRP A 364 2.17 22.15 -18.42
CA TRP A 364 1.54 22.51 -17.14
C TRP A 364 0.65 21.41 -16.56
N SER A 365 -0.03 20.62 -17.40
CA SER A 365 -0.95 19.58 -16.91
C SER A 365 -0.26 18.51 -16.03
N PRO A 366 0.95 18.01 -16.36
CA PRO A 366 1.67 17.10 -15.47
C PRO A 366 1.99 17.72 -14.10
N GLU A 367 2.36 19.00 -14.06
CA GLU A 367 2.67 19.69 -12.80
C GLU A 367 1.43 19.90 -11.93
N PHE A 368 0.30 20.30 -12.53
CA PHE A 368 -0.98 20.34 -11.83
C PHE A 368 -1.42 18.96 -11.36
N GLN A 369 -1.25 17.92 -12.18
CA GLN A 369 -1.64 16.56 -11.82
C GLN A 369 -0.92 16.09 -10.54
N LYS A 370 0.36 16.44 -10.35
CA LYS A 370 1.09 16.12 -9.10
C LYS A 370 0.41 16.72 -7.85
N ILE A 371 -0.17 17.92 -7.96
CA ILE A 371 -0.90 18.58 -6.87
C ILE A 371 -2.24 17.90 -6.64
N PHE A 372 -2.96 17.59 -7.71
CA PHE A 372 -4.27 16.94 -7.65
C PHE A 372 -4.17 15.50 -7.14
N ASP A 373 -3.12 14.76 -7.51
CA ASP A 373 -2.83 13.41 -7.02
C ASP A 373 -2.62 13.40 -5.51
N LYS A 374 -1.93 14.40 -4.92
CA LYS A 374 -1.81 14.55 -3.46
C LYS A 374 -3.17 14.59 -2.76
N ALA A 375 -4.17 15.19 -3.41
CA ALA A 375 -5.55 15.28 -2.94
C ALA A 375 -6.45 14.10 -3.38
N GLY A 376 -5.90 13.17 -4.17
CA GLY A 376 -6.66 12.12 -4.84
C GLY A 376 -7.76 12.67 -5.74
N MET A 377 -7.54 13.79 -6.39
CA MET A 377 -8.48 14.47 -7.30
C MET A 377 -8.05 14.31 -8.75
N SER A 378 -8.99 14.41 -9.70
CA SER A 378 -8.70 14.51 -11.14
C SER A 378 -8.62 15.97 -11.54
N LEU A 379 -7.88 16.31 -12.62
CA LEU A 379 -7.97 17.65 -13.21
C LEU A 379 -9.36 17.95 -13.78
N ASP A 380 -10.19 16.94 -14.02
CA ASP A 380 -11.60 17.08 -14.42
C ASP A 380 -12.57 17.17 -13.23
N ASP A 381 -12.05 17.23 -11.99
CA ASP A 381 -12.90 17.36 -10.80
C ASP A 381 -13.74 18.65 -10.89
N PRO A 382 -15.05 18.61 -10.56
CA PRO A 382 -15.91 19.79 -10.61
C PRO A 382 -15.37 20.99 -9.83
N ALA A 383 -14.60 20.77 -8.75
CA ALA A 383 -13.97 21.84 -7.99
C ALA A 383 -12.94 22.64 -8.83
N ASN A 384 -12.37 22.04 -9.87
CA ASN A 384 -11.42 22.68 -10.79
C ASN A 384 -12.11 23.42 -11.95
N ILE A 385 -13.44 23.43 -12.02
CA ILE A 385 -14.19 24.02 -13.12
C ILE A 385 -14.92 25.27 -12.62
N VAL A 386 -14.76 26.37 -13.35
CA VAL A 386 -15.44 27.64 -13.07
C VAL A 386 -16.09 28.17 -14.34
N HIS A 387 -17.26 28.76 -14.20
CA HIS A 387 -17.98 29.37 -15.31
C HIS A 387 -17.52 30.81 -15.54
N VAL A 388 -17.06 31.13 -16.75
CA VAL A 388 -16.57 32.49 -17.08
C VAL A 388 -17.19 33.00 -18.37
N LYS A 389 -17.87 34.14 -18.29
CA LYS A 389 -18.39 34.83 -19.47
C LYS A 389 -17.25 35.52 -20.23
N GLY A 390 -17.17 35.30 -21.55
CA GLY A 390 -16.15 35.92 -22.39
C GLY A 390 -14.75 35.32 -22.23
N HIS A 391 -14.66 34.08 -21.74
CA HIS A 391 -13.42 33.32 -21.69
C HIS A 391 -12.75 33.24 -23.08
N LYS A 392 -11.44 33.52 -23.12
CA LYS A 392 -10.61 33.42 -24.33
C LYS A 392 -9.32 32.69 -23.98
N GLY A 393 -9.17 31.46 -24.45
CA GLY A 393 -7.89 30.74 -24.39
C GLY A 393 -7.06 30.92 -25.67
N PRO A 394 -5.76 30.57 -25.67
CA PRO A 394 -4.96 30.07 -24.55
C PRO A 394 -4.50 31.16 -23.56
N HIS A 395 -4.29 30.77 -22.29
CA HIS A 395 -3.95 31.70 -21.21
C HIS A 395 -2.43 31.99 -21.15
N PRO A 396 -2.02 33.20 -20.68
CA PRO A 396 -0.61 33.57 -20.58
C PRO A 396 0.12 32.79 -19.47
N LEU A 397 1.45 32.71 -19.57
CA LEU A 397 2.34 32.12 -18.55
C LEU A 397 2.00 32.58 -17.13
N ALA A 398 1.84 33.90 -16.94
CA ALA A 398 1.51 34.50 -15.65
C ALA A 398 0.21 34.00 -15.01
N TYR A 399 -0.75 33.50 -15.81
CA TYR A 399 -1.93 32.82 -15.27
C TYR A 399 -1.54 31.47 -14.69
N HIS A 400 -0.84 30.64 -15.47
CA HIS A 400 -0.45 29.30 -15.06
C HIS A 400 0.48 29.29 -13.85
N GLU A 401 1.50 30.15 -13.82
CA GLU A 401 2.38 30.33 -12.66
C GLU A 401 1.58 30.70 -11.42
N ARG A 402 0.67 31.67 -11.52
CA ARG A 402 -0.12 32.13 -10.37
C ARG A 402 -1.05 31.06 -9.83
N ILE A 403 -1.69 30.26 -10.69
CA ILE A 403 -2.51 29.12 -10.26
C ILE A 403 -1.59 28.07 -9.60
N PHE A 404 -0.49 27.71 -10.25
CA PHE A 404 0.43 26.69 -9.75
C PHE A 404 1.02 27.04 -8.38
N GLU A 405 1.50 28.27 -8.19
CA GLU A 405 2.00 28.77 -6.91
C GLU A 405 0.94 28.65 -5.81
N ARG A 406 -0.27 29.15 -6.05
CA ARG A 406 -1.34 29.14 -5.03
C ARG A 406 -1.79 27.74 -4.66
N LEU A 407 -1.96 26.87 -5.64
CA LEU A 407 -2.33 25.47 -5.39
C LEU A 407 -1.21 24.70 -4.69
N THR A 408 0.05 24.98 -5.03
CA THR A 408 1.22 24.41 -4.35
C THR A 408 1.31 24.89 -2.91
N ASP A 409 1.14 26.19 -2.67
CA ASP A 409 1.16 26.79 -1.32
C ASP A 409 0.05 26.22 -0.44
N ALA A 410 -1.18 26.15 -0.96
CA ALA A 410 -2.33 25.61 -0.24
C ALA A 410 -2.15 24.15 0.17
N THR A 411 -1.44 23.35 -0.65
CA THR A 411 -1.22 21.92 -0.42
C THR A 411 0.17 21.60 0.15
N ARG A 412 1.01 22.60 0.46
CA ARG A 412 2.39 22.35 0.94
C ARG A 412 2.44 21.61 2.28
N GLY A 413 1.54 21.95 3.20
CA GLY A 413 1.57 21.46 4.59
C GLY A 413 0.69 20.25 4.88
N CYS A 414 -0.13 19.79 3.94
CA CYS A 414 -1.04 18.67 4.18
C CYS A 414 -0.28 17.34 4.24
N ARG A 415 -0.67 16.46 5.18
CA ARG A 415 0.02 15.19 5.45
C ARG A 415 -0.75 13.97 4.97
N THR A 416 -2.07 14.10 4.85
CA THR A 416 -2.97 13.05 4.35
C THR A 416 -3.68 13.52 3.09
N MET A 417 -4.09 12.59 2.22
CA MET A 417 -4.83 12.93 1.00
C MET A 417 -6.11 13.70 1.32
N GLN A 418 -6.80 13.32 2.40
CA GLN A 418 -8.00 14.01 2.85
C GLN A 418 -7.72 15.48 3.20
N GLN A 419 -6.66 15.76 3.97
CA GLN A 419 -6.26 17.14 4.29
C GLN A 419 -5.89 17.91 3.03
N CYS A 420 -5.16 17.28 2.10
CA CYS A 420 -4.80 17.92 0.84
C CYS A 420 -6.03 18.24 -0.02
N ARG A 421 -7.02 17.35 -0.03
CA ARG A 421 -8.30 17.57 -0.73
C ARG A 421 -9.06 18.74 -0.14
N GLU A 422 -9.20 18.80 1.19
CA GLU A 422 -9.86 19.91 1.87
C GLU A 422 -9.18 21.25 1.55
N ALA A 423 -7.85 21.30 1.61
CA ALA A 423 -7.07 22.51 1.31
C ALA A 423 -7.14 22.90 -0.18
N LEU A 424 -7.01 21.92 -1.09
CA LEU A 424 -7.04 22.15 -2.53
C LEU A 424 -8.41 22.66 -2.98
N THR A 425 -9.50 22.02 -2.53
CA THR A 425 -10.87 22.45 -2.84
C THR A 425 -11.16 23.85 -2.31
N ALA A 426 -10.70 24.17 -1.09
CA ALA A 426 -10.87 25.51 -0.53
C ALA A 426 -10.14 26.59 -1.34
N GLU A 427 -8.95 26.28 -1.86
CA GLU A 427 -8.20 27.23 -2.69
C GLU A 427 -8.76 27.37 -4.10
N LEU A 428 -9.18 26.26 -4.72
CA LEU A 428 -9.88 26.27 -6.01
C LEU A 428 -11.16 27.10 -5.95
N LEU A 429 -11.90 27.04 -4.84
CA LEU A 429 -13.11 27.87 -4.64
C LEU A 429 -12.77 29.38 -4.66
N LYS A 430 -11.71 29.80 -3.96
CA LYS A 430 -11.27 31.21 -3.95
C LYS A 430 -10.78 31.64 -5.33
N LEU A 431 -9.99 30.81 -5.99
CA LEU A 431 -9.52 31.05 -7.36
C LEU A 431 -10.69 31.18 -8.32
N GLY A 432 -11.68 30.29 -8.23
CA GLY A 432 -12.90 30.35 -9.02
C GLY A 432 -13.65 31.66 -8.82
N GLN A 433 -13.82 32.12 -7.58
CA GLN A 433 -14.43 33.42 -7.29
C GLN A 433 -13.66 34.59 -7.92
N GLU A 434 -12.32 34.59 -7.79
CA GLU A 434 -11.50 35.64 -8.41
C GLU A 434 -11.60 35.62 -9.94
N ILE A 435 -11.53 34.44 -10.56
CA ILE A 435 -11.62 34.26 -12.01
C ILE A 435 -13.01 34.67 -12.55
N ALA A 436 -14.08 34.34 -11.84
CA ALA A 436 -15.45 34.65 -12.24
C ALA A 436 -15.83 36.13 -12.03
N THR A 437 -15.15 36.84 -11.13
CA THR A 437 -15.44 38.25 -10.81
C THR A 437 -14.82 39.18 -11.86
N PRO A 438 -15.62 39.97 -12.62
CA PRO A 438 -15.10 40.90 -13.61
C PRO A 438 -14.10 41.92 -13.02
N GLY A 439 -13.00 42.15 -13.72
CA GLY A 439 -12.02 43.19 -13.37
C GLY A 439 -10.92 42.77 -12.39
N THR A 440 -11.00 41.56 -11.80
CA THR A 440 -9.87 41.02 -11.03
C THR A 440 -8.67 40.74 -11.94
N LYS A 441 -7.48 40.59 -11.34
CA LYS A 441 -6.27 40.24 -12.10
C LYS A 441 -6.43 38.91 -12.85
N LEU A 442 -6.97 37.87 -12.20
CA LEU A 442 -7.15 36.56 -12.82
C LEU A 442 -8.25 36.57 -13.90
N ASN A 443 -9.35 37.29 -13.69
CA ASN A 443 -10.40 37.43 -14.69
C ASN A 443 -9.88 38.10 -15.98
N ARG A 444 -9.08 39.15 -15.86
CA ARG A 444 -8.44 39.82 -17.01
C ARG A 444 -7.53 38.90 -17.81
N LEU A 445 -6.72 38.08 -17.11
CA LEU A 445 -5.86 37.09 -17.77
C LEU A 445 -6.62 36.01 -18.53
N VAL A 446 -7.87 35.71 -18.13
CA VAL A 446 -8.72 34.67 -18.73
C VAL A 446 -9.67 35.21 -19.81
N THR A 447 -9.97 36.52 -19.79
CA THR A 447 -10.88 37.17 -20.75
C THR A 447 -10.17 38.05 -21.79
N GLY A 448 -8.89 38.39 -21.55
CA GLY A 448 -8.08 39.23 -22.45
C GLY A 448 -8.44 40.72 -22.40
N ASN A 449 -8.99 41.19 -21.27
CA ASN A 449 -9.42 42.58 -21.02
C ASN A 449 -8.43 43.39 -20.19
#